data_AF-A0A4R3HNV5-F1
#
_entry.id   AF-A0A4R3HNV5-F1
#
_cell.length_a   1.000
_cell.length_b   1.000
_cell.length_c   1.000
_cell.angle_alpha   90.00
_cell.angle_beta   90.00
_cell.angle_gamma   90.00
#
_symmetry.space_group_name_H-M   'P 1'
#
loop_
_entity.id
_entity.type
_entity.pdbx_description
1 polymer ?
#
loop_
_entity_poly.entity_id
_entity_poly.type
_entity_poly.pdbx_seq_one_letter_code
_entity_poly.pdbx_strand_id
1 'polypeptide(L)'
;MEPALDPSSYARNKSRMWIPLIMSAICFCTSAQGVDIYRWVDDDGHVHFSDKAPARSSQPVTRMDSRQFEVSRERRREAEKRAAHDRERSAEVADRIERERAQQYSSGSQPGNAASSAAASPPPANDCAVMLRRFQESSECLAPFMNVNGSFKPNAFETCGPPVPYPAQECSR
;
A
#
# COMPACT_ATOMS: atom_id res chain seq x y z
N MET A 1 -37.22 -52.21 47.24
CA MET A 1 -37.50 -51.45 46.01
C MET A 1 -36.18 -50.82 45.57
N GLU A 2 -35.42 -51.55 44.75
CA GLU A 2 -34.22 -51.04 44.06
C GLU A 2 -34.64 -50.29 42.80
N PRO A 3 -34.06 -49.12 42.52
CA PRO A 3 -33.95 -48.62 41.16
C PRO A 3 -32.56 -48.91 40.57
N ALA A 4 -32.62 -49.56 39.40
CA ALA A 4 -31.54 -50.00 38.54
C ALA A 4 -30.48 -48.92 38.20
N LEU A 5 -29.23 -49.36 38.18
CA LEU A 5 -28.09 -48.64 37.61
C LEU A 5 -28.15 -48.69 36.08
N ASP A 6 -28.04 -47.53 35.45
CA ASP A 6 -28.06 -47.31 34.00
C ASP A 6 -26.68 -47.67 33.38
N PRO A 7 -26.60 -48.62 32.41
CA PRO A 7 -25.32 -49.07 31.86
C PRO A 7 -24.71 -48.15 30.78
N SER A 8 -25.31 -47.00 30.48
CA SER A 8 -24.90 -46.14 29.35
C SER A 8 -23.77 -45.12 29.65
N SER A 9 -22.74 -45.50 30.42
CA SER A 9 -21.61 -44.60 30.74
C SER A 9 -20.23 -45.07 30.27
N TYR A 10 -20.14 -46.21 29.58
CA TYR A 10 -18.87 -46.76 29.07
C TYR A 10 -18.68 -46.56 27.56
N ALA A 11 -18.69 -45.32 27.07
CA ALA A 11 -18.17 -45.02 25.73
C ALA A 11 -17.74 -43.56 25.61
N ARG A 12 -16.76 -43.12 26.42
CA ARG A 12 -16.19 -41.78 26.28
C ARG A 12 -14.67 -41.83 26.14
N ASN A 13 -14.25 -41.76 24.87
CA ASN A 13 -13.01 -41.13 24.40
C ASN A 13 -11.67 -41.86 24.59
N LYS A 14 -11.47 -42.99 23.90
CA LYS A 14 -10.12 -43.48 23.57
C LYS A 14 -9.42 -42.68 22.46
N SER A 15 -10.12 -41.76 21.80
CA SER A 15 -9.62 -40.99 20.64
C SER A 15 -8.81 -39.74 20.98
N ARG A 16 -8.64 -39.40 22.27
CA ARG A 16 -7.98 -38.13 22.71
C ARG A 16 -6.48 -38.27 23.02
N MET A 17 -5.91 -39.48 22.96
CA MET A 17 -4.52 -39.72 23.38
C MET A 17 -3.54 -39.97 22.22
N TRP A 18 -3.97 -39.80 20.96
CA TRP A 18 -3.11 -39.91 19.76
C TRP A 18 -2.83 -38.58 19.08
N ILE A 19 -3.65 -37.55 19.35
CA ILE A 19 -3.51 -36.22 18.76
C ILE A 19 -2.20 -35.50 19.15
N PRO A 20 -1.71 -35.53 20.42
CA PRO A 20 -0.45 -34.85 20.75
C PRO A 20 0.79 -35.57 20.18
N LEU A 21 0.69 -36.88 19.88
CA LEU A 21 1.81 -37.67 19.37
C LEU A 21 2.02 -37.42 17.86
N ILE A 22 0.95 -37.20 17.11
CA ILE A 22 1.01 -36.83 15.68
C ILE A 22 1.50 -35.38 15.52
N MET A 23 1.06 -34.45 16.39
CA MET A 23 1.51 -33.06 16.35
C MET A 23 3.00 -32.86 16.69
N SER A 24 3.57 -33.70 17.57
CA SER A 24 5.00 -33.66 17.90
C SER A 24 5.89 -34.15 16.76
N ALA A 25 5.45 -35.17 15.99
CA ALA A 25 6.21 -35.74 14.89
C ALA A 25 6.32 -34.81 13.65
N ILE A 26 5.37 -33.90 13.46
CA ILE A 26 5.36 -32.97 12.30
C ILE A 26 6.39 -31.82 12.49
N CYS A 27 6.88 -31.59 13.71
CA CYS A 27 7.75 -30.45 14.02
C CYS A 27 9.23 -30.65 13.63
N PHE A 28 9.66 -31.87 13.25
CA PHE A 28 11.08 -32.20 13.08
C PHE A 28 11.60 -32.23 11.63
N CYS A 29 10.78 -31.97 10.61
CA CYS A 29 11.20 -32.11 9.20
C CYS A 29 11.57 -30.79 8.49
N THR A 30 11.65 -29.65 9.18
CA THR A 30 12.09 -28.38 8.55
C THR A 30 13.60 -28.18 8.68
N SER A 31 14.39 -29.13 8.17
CA SER A 31 15.79 -28.86 7.86
C SER A 31 15.84 -27.89 6.68
N ALA A 32 16.14 -26.62 6.97
CA ALA A 32 16.45 -25.61 5.96
C ALA A 32 17.73 -26.03 5.23
N GLN A 33 17.58 -26.80 4.15
CA GLN A 33 18.63 -27.01 3.18
C GLN A 33 18.90 -25.64 2.54
N GLY A 34 20.08 -25.08 2.76
CA GLY A 34 20.52 -23.88 2.04
C GLY A 34 20.59 -24.21 0.55
N VAL A 35 19.79 -23.53 -0.26
CA VAL A 35 19.81 -23.73 -1.72
C VAL A 35 21.03 -23.00 -2.28
N ASP A 36 21.93 -23.75 -2.92
CA ASP A 36 23.04 -23.19 -3.69
C ASP A 36 22.49 -22.62 -5.02
N ILE A 37 22.64 -21.32 -5.23
CA ILE A 37 22.24 -20.66 -6.49
C ILE A 37 23.44 -20.54 -7.41
N TYR A 38 23.34 -21.08 -8.62
CA TYR A 38 24.37 -20.99 -9.65
C TYR A 38 24.03 -19.89 -10.65
N ARG A 39 25.05 -19.13 -11.06
CA ARG A 39 24.97 -18.09 -12.10
C ARG A 39 25.96 -18.40 -13.22
N TRP A 40 25.51 -18.33 -14.47
CA TRP A 40 26.39 -18.43 -15.64
C TRP A 40 25.88 -17.54 -16.77
N VAL A 41 26.71 -17.38 -17.81
CA VAL A 41 26.35 -16.69 -19.04
C VAL A 41 26.32 -17.73 -20.17
N ASP A 42 25.27 -17.73 -20.99
CA ASP A 42 25.17 -18.61 -22.15
C ASP A 42 25.97 -18.07 -23.36
N ASP A 43 26.00 -18.83 -24.45
CA ASP A 43 26.74 -18.47 -25.66
C ASP A 43 26.19 -17.22 -26.36
N ASP A 44 24.92 -16.88 -26.12
CA ASP A 44 24.26 -15.67 -26.62
C ASP A 44 24.48 -14.44 -25.71
N GLY A 45 25.15 -14.62 -24.57
CA GLY A 45 25.45 -13.55 -23.61
C GLY A 45 24.37 -13.30 -22.55
N HIS A 46 23.35 -14.16 -22.45
CA HIS A 46 22.31 -14.03 -21.41
C HIS A 46 22.76 -14.61 -20.08
N VAL A 47 22.42 -13.91 -18.99
CA VAL A 47 22.71 -14.35 -17.63
C VAL A 47 21.59 -15.27 -17.14
N HIS A 48 21.96 -16.47 -16.71
CA HIS A 48 21.04 -17.45 -16.14
C HIS A 48 21.31 -17.69 -14.66
N PHE A 49 20.26 -18.06 -13.94
CA PHE A 49 20.31 -18.47 -12.54
C PHE A 49 19.55 -19.78 -12.35
N SER A 50 20.12 -20.72 -11.60
CA SER A 50 19.44 -21.98 -11.29
C SER A 50 19.94 -22.60 -9.99
N ASP A 51 19.08 -23.38 -9.34
CA ASP A 51 19.43 -24.21 -8.17
C ASP A 51 20.32 -25.41 -8.55
N LYS A 52 20.45 -25.70 -9.86
CA LYS A 52 21.30 -26.77 -10.40
C LYS A 52 22.28 -26.20 -11.40
N ALA A 53 23.56 -26.58 -11.25
CA ALA A 53 24.56 -26.26 -12.26
C ALA A 53 24.19 -26.93 -13.60
N PRO A 54 24.38 -26.24 -14.74
CA PRO A 54 24.15 -26.83 -16.05
C PRO A 54 25.11 -28.01 -16.29
N ALA A 55 24.59 -29.12 -16.84
CA ALA A 55 25.37 -30.34 -17.08
C ALA A 55 26.50 -30.17 -18.11
N ARG A 56 26.35 -29.18 -19.00
CA ARG A 56 27.37 -28.76 -19.97
C ARG A 56 27.32 -27.25 -20.07
N SER A 57 28.39 -26.58 -19.67
CA SER A 57 28.61 -25.17 -19.97
C SER A 57 29.95 -24.99 -20.67
N SER A 58 29.96 -24.19 -21.73
CA SER A 58 31.15 -23.66 -22.39
C SER A 58 31.81 -22.57 -21.52
N GLN A 59 31.04 -21.93 -20.64
CA GLN A 59 31.44 -20.80 -19.81
C GLN A 59 31.54 -21.14 -18.32
N PRO A 60 32.33 -20.38 -17.54
CA PRO A 60 32.48 -20.59 -16.10
C PRO A 60 31.16 -20.41 -15.34
N VAL A 61 30.81 -21.40 -14.52
CA VAL A 61 29.66 -21.36 -13.61
C VAL A 61 30.10 -20.84 -12.25
N THR A 62 29.47 -19.78 -11.77
CA THR A 62 29.75 -19.19 -10.45
C THR A 62 28.68 -19.63 -9.45
N ARG A 63 29.10 -20.27 -8.35
CA ARG A 63 28.19 -20.51 -7.21
C ARG A 63 28.05 -19.22 -6.41
N MET A 64 26.82 -18.76 -6.25
CA MET A 64 26.52 -17.59 -5.42
C MET A 64 26.34 -18.04 -3.98
N ASP A 65 27.08 -17.42 -3.07
CA ASP A 65 26.84 -17.57 -1.64
C ASP A 65 25.61 -16.75 -1.26
N SER A 66 24.51 -17.41 -0.88
CA SER A 66 23.28 -16.74 -0.45
C SER A 66 23.44 -16.01 0.89
N ARG A 67 24.43 -16.39 1.72
CA ARG A 67 24.69 -15.78 3.03
C ARG A 67 25.15 -14.34 2.93
N GLN A 68 25.77 -13.96 1.81
CA GLN A 68 26.19 -12.57 1.59
C GLN A 68 24.99 -11.60 1.49
N PHE A 69 23.80 -12.13 1.19
CA PHE A 69 22.56 -11.35 1.11
C PHE A 69 21.69 -11.51 2.37
N GLU A 70 22.13 -12.30 3.35
CA GLU A 70 21.41 -12.41 4.62
C GLU A 70 21.55 -11.11 5.40
N VAL A 71 20.39 -10.50 5.71
CA VAL A 71 20.34 -9.33 6.57
C VAL A 71 20.71 -9.76 7.99
N SER A 72 21.75 -9.14 8.55
CA SER A 72 22.17 -9.44 9.93
C SER A 72 21.02 -9.21 10.91
N ARG A 73 20.99 -9.98 12.01
CA ARG A 73 19.95 -9.82 13.04
C ARG A 73 19.86 -8.40 13.58
N GLU A 74 21.00 -7.72 13.68
CA GLU A 74 21.07 -6.33 14.13
C GLU A 74 20.42 -5.37 13.13
N ARG A 75 20.75 -5.49 11.84
CA ARG A 75 20.14 -4.65 10.79
C ARG A 75 18.64 -4.90 10.70
N ARG A 76 18.18 -6.14 10.92
CA ARG A 76 16.75 -6.47 10.99
C ARG A 76 16.06 -5.78 12.16
N ARG A 77 16.63 -5.84 13.37
CA ARG A 77 16.10 -5.17 14.57
C ARG A 77 16.03 -3.65 14.39
N GLU A 78 17.06 -3.05 13.80
CA GLU A 78 17.09 -1.62 13.53
C GLU A 78 16.00 -1.21 12.53
N ALA A 79 15.80 -1.99 11.46
CA ALA A 79 14.73 -1.78 10.49
C ALA A 79 13.34 -1.92 11.13
N GLU A 80 13.15 -2.90 12.01
CA GLU A 80 11.90 -3.08 12.78
C GLU A 80 11.64 -1.89 13.71
N LYS A 81 12.68 -1.38 14.39
CA LYS A 81 12.58 -0.20 15.25
C LYS A 81 12.20 1.04 14.44
N ARG A 82 12.82 1.26 13.28
CA ARG A 82 12.45 2.35 12.36
C ARG A 82 11.01 2.21 11.87
N ALA A 83 10.62 1.01 11.43
CA ALA A 83 9.24 0.76 11.00
C ALA A 83 8.20 0.92 12.13
N ALA A 84 8.56 0.66 13.38
CA ALA A 84 7.68 0.92 14.53
C ALA A 84 7.51 2.42 14.79
N HIS A 85 8.62 3.16 14.80
CA HIS A 85 8.62 4.62 14.96
C HIS A 85 7.83 5.32 13.84
N ASP A 86 8.03 4.91 12.58
CA ASP A 86 7.33 5.50 11.44
C ASP A 86 5.83 5.21 11.49
N ARG A 87 5.42 4.02 11.96
CA ARG A 87 4.02 3.70 12.20
C ARG A 87 3.40 4.60 13.25
N GLU A 88 4.07 4.82 14.38
CA GLU A 88 3.60 5.72 15.44
C GLU A 88 3.43 7.16 14.93
N ARG A 89 4.45 7.69 14.24
CA ARG A 89 4.39 9.03 13.64
C ARG A 89 3.27 9.16 12.61
N SER A 90 3.06 8.13 11.79
CA SER A 90 1.98 8.13 10.80
C SER A 90 0.59 8.10 11.45
N ALA A 91 0.44 7.38 12.56
CA ALA A 91 -0.81 7.34 13.31
C ALA A 91 -1.13 8.69 13.97
N GLU A 92 -0.13 9.38 14.53
CA GLU A 92 -0.29 10.72 15.09
C GLU A 92 -0.73 11.73 14.02
N VAL A 93 -0.10 11.69 12.84
CA VAL A 93 -0.48 12.57 11.71
C VAL A 93 -1.90 12.27 11.25
N ALA A 94 -2.30 11.00 11.16
CA ALA A 94 -3.65 10.62 10.78
C ALA A 94 -4.70 11.10 11.80
N ASP A 95 -4.43 10.96 13.10
CA ASP A 95 -5.31 11.45 14.16
C ASP A 95 -5.44 12.98 14.13
N ARG A 96 -4.33 13.71 13.89
CA ARG A 96 -4.38 15.17 13.73
C ARG A 96 -5.27 15.58 12.56
N ILE A 97 -5.10 14.95 11.40
CA ILE A 97 -5.91 15.23 10.21
C ILE A 97 -7.40 14.97 10.51
N GLU A 98 -7.73 13.88 11.19
CA GLU A 98 -9.12 13.57 11.53
C GLU A 98 -9.73 14.61 12.48
N ARG A 99 -8.98 15.05 13.49
CA ARG A 99 -9.42 16.12 14.41
C ARG A 99 -9.63 17.44 13.67
N GLU A 100 -8.72 17.82 12.78
CA GLU A 100 -8.85 19.03 11.97
C GLU A 100 -10.09 18.97 11.08
N ARG A 101 -10.37 17.82 10.46
CA ARG A 101 -11.60 17.60 9.68
C ARG A 101 -12.85 17.72 10.56
N ALA A 102 -12.87 17.05 11.71
CA ALA A 102 -14.00 17.12 12.64
C ALA A 102 -14.26 18.56 13.14
N GLN A 103 -13.21 19.33 13.38
CA GLN A 103 -13.32 20.76 13.71
C GLN A 103 -13.89 21.57 12.54
N GLN A 104 -13.45 21.35 11.30
CA GLN A 104 -14.02 22.01 10.13
C GLN A 104 -15.52 21.72 9.96
N TYR A 105 -15.97 20.48 10.23
CA TYR A 105 -17.39 20.13 10.18
C TYR A 105 -18.21 20.74 11.34
N SER A 106 -17.61 20.89 12.53
CA SER A 106 -18.28 21.46 13.71
C SER A 106 -18.33 23.00 13.67
N SER A 107 -17.32 23.64 13.09
CA SER A 107 -17.22 25.10 12.95
C SER A 107 -18.04 25.67 11.78
N GLY A 108 -19.09 24.97 11.33
CA GLY A 108 -20.17 25.54 10.52
C GLY A 108 -19.73 26.53 9.45
N SER A 109 -18.72 26.17 8.64
CA SER A 109 -18.40 26.96 7.46
C SER A 109 -19.44 26.64 6.40
N GLN A 110 -20.56 27.36 6.46
CA GLN A 110 -21.36 27.60 5.25
C GLN A 110 -20.38 27.97 4.13
N PRO A 111 -20.44 27.34 2.94
CA PRO A 111 -19.88 27.95 1.74
C PRO A 111 -20.77 29.15 1.40
N GLY A 112 -20.57 30.24 2.14
CA GLY A 112 -21.37 31.45 2.12
C GLY A 112 -20.58 32.58 1.49
N ASN A 113 -20.66 32.69 0.17
CA ASN A 113 -20.57 33.94 -0.60
C ASN A 113 -19.62 35.01 -0.06
N ALA A 114 -18.33 34.88 -0.37
CA ALA A 114 -17.48 36.06 -0.57
C ALA A 114 -17.74 36.65 -1.97
N ALA A 115 -18.99 37.08 -2.21
CA ALA A 115 -19.39 37.77 -3.42
C ALA A 115 -20.23 39.00 -3.04
N SER A 116 -19.54 40.14 -2.86
CA SER A 116 -19.98 41.54 -3.03
C SER A 116 -19.03 42.42 -2.22
N SER A 117 -18.23 43.32 -2.78
CA SER A 117 -18.59 44.27 -3.82
C SER A 117 -17.36 44.73 -4.58
N ALA A 118 -17.39 44.58 -5.91
CA ALA A 118 -16.83 45.57 -6.81
C ALA A 118 -17.52 45.38 -8.16
N ALA A 119 -18.51 46.23 -8.41
CA ALA A 119 -18.97 46.52 -9.76
C ALA A 119 -17.78 47.13 -10.51
N ALA A 120 -17.01 46.27 -11.17
CA ALA A 120 -15.99 46.65 -12.13
C ALA A 120 -16.26 45.82 -13.38
N SER A 121 -16.23 46.48 -14.54
CA SER A 121 -16.37 45.89 -15.87
C SER A 121 -15.70 44.51 -15.98
N PRO A 122 -16.23 43.58 -16.81
CA PRO A 122 -15.65 42.26 -16.94
C PRO A 122 -14.14 42.40 -17.21
N PRO A 123 -13.29 41.86 -16.32
CA PRO A 123 -11.85 41.98 -16.48
C PRO A 123 -11.44 41.37 -17.82
N PRO A 124 -10.47 41.99 -18.52
CA PRO A 124 -10.06 41.52 -19.83
C PRO A 124 -9.52 40.07 -19.72
N ALA A 125 -9.65 39.29 -20.79
CA ALA A 125 -9.35 37.85 -20.79
C ALA A 125 -7.89 37.48 -20.44
N ASN A 126 -7.01 38.48 -20.34
CA ASN A 126 -5.61 38.39 -19.94
C ASN A 126 -5.36 38.72 -18.45
N ASP A 127 -6.40 38.94 -17.65
CA ASP A 127 -6.24 39.17 -16.22
C ASP A 127 -5.93 37.84 -15.52
N CYS A 128 -4.72 37.74 -14.97
CA CYS A 128 -4.24 36.56 -14.26
C CYS A 128 -5.20 36.13 -13.13
N ALA A 129 -5.81 37.10 -12.43
CA ALA A 129 -6.76 36.81 -11.36
C ALA A 129 -7.99 36.04 -11.88
N VAL A 130 -8.42 36.33 -13.10
CA VAL A 130 -9.56 35.67 -13.75
C VAL A 130 -9.17 34.28 -14.22
N MET A 131 -7.98 34.14 -14.82
CA MET A 131 -7.50 32.83 -15.27
C MET A 131 -7.30 31.88 -14.10
N LEU A 132 -6.73 32.36 -12.99
CA LEU A 132 -6.52 31.57 -11.79
C LEU A 132 -7.86 31.17 -11.15
N ARG A 133 -8.84 32.10 -11.11
CA ARG A 133 -10.19 31.80 -10.62
C ARG A 133 -10.87 30.70 -11.45
N ARG A 134 -10.84 30.81 -12.79
CA ARG A 134 -11.42 29.78 -13.68
C ARG A 134 -10.73 28.43 -13.52
N PHE A 135 -9.41 28.43 -13.35
CA PHE A 135 -8.66 27.22 -13.05
C PHE A 135 -9.15 26.58 -11.75
N GLN A 136 -9.22 27.35 -10.66
CA GLN A 136 -9.69 26.88 -9.35
C GLN A 136 -11.11 26.32 -9.44
N GLU A 137 -12.04 27.06 -10.03
CA GLU A 137 -13.43 26.62 -10.23
C GLU A 137 -13.52 25.29 -11.00
N SER A 138 -12.75 25.14 -12.09
CA SER A 138 -12.72 23.87 -12.85
C SER A 138 -12.13 22.72 -12.03
N SER A 139 -11.08 23.00 -11.23
CA SER A 139 -10.41 21.99 -10.41
C SER A 139 -11.28 21.50 -9.26
N GLU A 140 -12.03 22.40 -8.61
CA GLU A 140 -12.94 22.09 -7.52
C GLU A 140 -14.14 21.27 -8.03
N CYS A 141 -14.69 21.62 -9.19
CA CYS A 141 -15.77 20.85 -9.81
C CYS A 141 -15.31 19.43 -10.17
N LEU A 142 -14.09 19.29 -10.72
CA LEU A 142 -13.57 18.01 -11.19
C LEU A 142 -13.01 17.11 -10.06
N ALA A 143 -12.65 17.68 -8.90
CA ALA A 143 -12.02 16.95 -7.80
C ALA A 143 -12.80 15.69 -7.34
N PRO A 144 -14.15 15.71 -7.17
CA PRO A 144 -14.92 14.53 -6.78
C PRO A 144 -14.98 13.42 -7.85
N PHE A 145 -14.62 13.77 -9.09
CA PHE A 145 -14.61 12.85 -10.23
C PHE A 145 -13.22 12.27 -10.52
N MET A 146 -12.20 12.64 -9.75
CA MET A 146 -10.84 12.13 -9.91
C MET A 146 -10.70 10.76 -9.23
N ASN A 147 -10.15 9.79 -9.96
CA ASN A 147 -9.83 8.46 -9.47
C ASN A 147 -8.42 8.45 -8.84
N VAL A 148 -8.11 7.42 -8.06
CA VAL A 148 -6.81 7.24 -7.39
C VAL A 148 -5.63 7.18 -8.39
N ASN A 149 -5.87 6.74 -9.62
CA ASN A 149 -4.87 6.69 -10.69
C ASN A 149 -4.71 8.02 -11.45
N GLY A 150 -5.41 9.09 -11.05
CA GLY A 150 -5.38 10.40 -11.70
C GLY A 150 -6.28 10.54 -12.94
N SER A 151 -7.03 9.50 -13.32
CA SER A 151 -8.05 9.61 -14.39
C SER A 151 -9.33 10.25 -13.89
N PHE A 152 -10.12 10.82 -14.79
CA PHE A 152 -11.47 11.33 -14.49
C PHE A 152 -12.54 10.28 -14.80
N LYS A 153 -13.65 10.30 -14.04
CA LYS A 153 -14.86 9.54 -14.37
C LYS A 153 -15.43 10.00 -15.72
N PRO A 154 -16.08 9.12 -16.51
CA PRO A 154 -16.57 9.45 -17.85
C PRO A 154 -17.53 10.66 -17.89
N ASN A 155 -18.36 10.83 -16.86
CA ASN A 155 -19.34 11.91 -16.75
C ASN A 155 -18.77 13.23 -16.18
N ALA A 156 -17.47 13.28 -15.86
CA ALA A 156 -16.85 14.46 -15.26
C ALA A 156 -16.94 15.67 -16.20
N PHE A 157 -16.62 15.48 -17.48
CA PHE A 157 -16.58 16.57 -18.46
C PHE A 157 -17.97 16.99 -18.94
N GLU A 158 -18.96 16.10 -18.89
CA GLU A 158 -20.36 16.47 -19.14
C GLU A 158 -20.91 17.36 -18.03
N THR A 159 -20.44 17.16 -16.80
CA THR A 159 -20.92 17.90 -15.62
C THR A 159 -20.14 19.20 -15.40
N CYS A 160 -18.82 19.17 -15.53
CA CYS A 160 -17.92 20.26 -15.18
C CYS A 160 -17.21 20.92 -16.37
N GLY A 161 -17.32 20.35 -17.57
CA GLY A 161 -16.51 20.75 -18.71
C GLY A 161 -15.05 20.25 -18.65
N PRO A 162 -14.25 20.56 -19.68
CA PRO A 162 -12.83 20.19 -19.72
C PRO A 162 -12.01 20.96 -18.67
N PRO A 163 -10.89 20.39 -18.19
CA PRO A 163 -10.03 21.07 -17.23
C PRO A 163 -9.39 22.30 -17.88
N VAL A 164 -9.40 23.42 -17.16
CA VAL A 164 -8.68 24.62 -17.56
C VAL A 164 -7.19 24.41 -17.25
N PRO A 165 -6.27 24.74 -18.17
CA PRO A 165 -4.84 24.62 -17.90
C PRO A 165 -4.39 25.62 -16.83
N TYR A 166 -3.35 25.26 -16.07
CA TYR A 166 -2.79 26.12 -15.03
C TYR A 166 -2.07 27.33 -15.65
N PRO A 167 -2.48 28.58 -15.35
CA PRO A 167 -2.05 29.77 -16.10
C PRO A 167 -0.69 30.34 -15.67
N ALA A 168 0.19 29.56 -15.03
CA ALA A 168 1.44 30.11 -14.49
C ALA A 168 2.39 30.67 -15.55
N GLN A 169 2.38 30.16 -16.78
CA GLN A 169 3.25 30.68 -17.83
C GLN A 169 2.76 32.03 -18.37
N GLU A 170 1.45 32.22 -18.41
CA GLU A 170 0.78 33.44 -18.86
C GLU A 170 0.76 34.51 -17.77
N CYS A 171 0.72 34.09 -16.50
CA CYS A 171 0.71 34.97 -15.32
C CYS A 171 2.10 35.42 -14.85
N SER A 172 3.19 34.82 -15.35
CA SER A 172 4.57 35.10 -14.88
C SER A 172 5.38 36.03 -15.79
N ARG A 173 4.74 36.62 -16.81
CA ARG A 173 5.32 37.64 -17.70
C ARG A 173 4.80 39.02 -17.35
#